data_AF-A0AA42AVE0-F1
#
_entry.id   AF-A0AA42AVE0-F1
#
_cell.length_a   1.000
_cell.length_b   1.000
_cell.length_c   1.000
_cell.angle_alpha   90.00
_cell.angle_beta   90.00
_cell.angle_gamma   90.00
#
_symmetry.space_group_name_H-M   'P 1'
#
loop_
_entity.id
_entity.type
_entity.pdbx_description
1 polymer ?
#
loop_
_entity_poly.entity_id
_entity_poly.type
_entity_poly.pdbx_seq_one_letter_code
_entity_poly.pdbx_strand_id
1 'polypeptide(L)'
;MANLLQIPSDDSVLLRVSHSNLKSFSADVRFSLQMTVESVKEKLWKKSGTSVDSMSLELFDDTGAKVSDLNDNSKPFGFYSPHDG
;
A
#
# COMPACT_ATOMS: atom_id res chain seq x y z
N MET A 1 -27.00 -24.70 4.28
CA MET A 1 -26.86 -23.33 4.83
C MET A 1 -25.45 -22.87 4.51
N ALA A 2 -25.27 -22.20 3.37
CA ALA A 2 -23.96 -21.71 2.94
C ALA A 2 -23.61 -20.47 3.77
N ASN A 3 -22.47 -20.53 4.46
CA ASN A 3 -21.93 -19.43 5.23
C ASN A 3 -21.47 -18.35 4.24
N LEU A 4 -22.38 -17.44 3.90
CA LEU A 4 -22.10 -16.23 3.14
C LEU A 4 -21.28 -15.35 4.08
N LEU A 5 -19.96 -15.54 4.07
CA LEU A 5 -19.02 -14.58 4.62
C LEU A 5 -19.29 -13.28 3.85
N GLN A 6 -20.16 -12.43 4.39
CA GLN A 6 -20.22 -11.01 4.07
C GLN A 6 -18.88 -10.45 4.51
N ILE A 7 -17.90 -10.56 3.61
CA ILE A 7 -16.67 -9.81 3.70
C ILE A 7 -17.18 -8.36 3.60
N PRO A 8 -17.05 -7.53 4.66
CA PRO A 8 -17.39 -6.12 4.56
C PRO A 8 -16.66 -5.59 3.34
N SER A 9 -17.33 -4.80 2.48
CA SER A 9 -16.78 -4.22 1.24
C SER A 9 -15.27 -4.16 1.33
N ASP A 10 -14.60 -5.12 0.70
CA ASP A 10 -13.16 -5.31 0.91
C ASP A 10 -12.50 -4.25 0.03
N ASP A 11 -12.67 -3.00 0.45
CA ASP A 11 -12.14 -1.76 -0.09
C ASP A 11 -10.63 -1.90 -0.01
N SER A 12 -10.08 -2.68 -0.94
CA SER A 12 -8.72 -3.16 -0.91
C SER A 12 -8.17 -3.06 -2.32
N VAL A 13 -6.97 -2.55 -2.39
CA VAL A 13 -6.27 -2.26 -3.62
C VAL A 13 -5.04 -3.14 -3.69
N LEU A 14 -4.78 -3.69 -4.86
CA LEU A 14 -3.57 -4.41 -5.14
C LEU A 14 -2.58 -3.40 -5.71
N LEU A 15 -1.49 -3.15 -4.98
CA LEU A 15 -0.44 -2.26 -5.44
C LEU A 15 0.87 -3.02 -5.57
N ARG A 16 1.59 -2.72 -6.64
CA ARG A 16 2.95 -3.21 -6.81
C ARG A 16 3.94 -2.33 -6.05
N VAL A 17 4.52 -2.88 -5.00
CA VAL A 17 5.57 -2.20 -4.25
C VAL A 17 6.92 -2.47 -4.86
N SER A 18 7.65 -1.39 -5.16
CA SER A 18 9.02 -1.43 -5.66
C SER A 18 9.97 -0.80 -4.65
N HIS A 19 11.25 -1.22 -4.63
CA HIS A 19 12.25 -0.66 -3.71
C HIS A 19 13.43 -0.08 -4.49
N SER A 20 13.73 1.21 -4.28
CA SER A 20 14.74 1.95 -5.06
C SER A 20 16.13 1.32 -5.01
N ASN A 21 16.49 0.65 -3.92
CA ASN A 21 17.80 -0.01 -3.76
C ASN A 21 17.83 -1.47 -4.26
N LEU A 22 16.66 -2.06 -4.57
CA LEU A 22 16.56 -3.44 -5.03
C LEU A 22 16.01 -3.46 -6.45
N LYS A 23 16.90 -3.62 -7.43
CA LYS A 23 16.58 -3.66 -8.88
C LYS A 23 15.51 -4.70 -9.27
N SER A 24 15.26 -5.69 -8.42
CA SER A 24 14.30 -6.78 -8.65
C SER A 24 13.37 -7.02 -7.46
N PHE A 25 13.15 -6.02 -6.61
CA PHE A 25 12.10 -6.12 -5.60
C PHE A 25 10.83 -5.52 -6.17
N SER A 26 9.93 -6.40 -6.59
CA SER A 26 8.55 -6.07 -6.93
C SER A 26 7.68 -7.05 -6.17
N ALA A 27 6.84 -6.52 -5.29
CA ALA A 27 5.90 -7.31 -4.51
C ALA A 27 4.50 -6.76 -4.74
N ASP A 28 3.62 -7.57 -5.32
CA ASP A 28 2.19 -7.32 -5.26
C ASP A 28 1.74 -7.47 -3.80
N VAL A 29 1.18 -6.40 -3.25
CA VAL A 29 0.65 -6.40 -1.89
C VAL A 29 -0.76 -5.82 -1.92
N ARG A 30 -1.69 -6.59 -1.35
CA ARG A 30 -3.04 -6.13 -1.12
C ARG A 30 -3.08 -5.24 0.12
N PHE A 31 -3.49 -3.99 -0.06
CA PHE A 31 -3.69 -3.00 1.00
C PHE A 31 -5.17 -2.71 1.16
N SER A 32 -5.64 -2.51 2.39
CA SER A 32 -7.02 -2.11 2.64
C SER A 32 -7.08 -0.58 2.68
N LEU A 33 -8.00 0.05 1.97
CA LEU A 33 -8.23 1.50 1.96
C LEU A 33 -8.54 2.05 3.36
N GLN A 34 -9.09 1.21 4.25
CA GLN A 34 -9.33 1.55 5.65
C GLN A 34 -8.05 1.60 6.51
N MET A 35 -6.93 1.04 6.04
CA MET A 35 -5.68 1.03 6.80
C MET A 35 -4.98 2.39 6.68
N THR A 36 -4.23 2.77 7.70
CA THR A 36 -3.42 4.00 7.67
C THR A 36 -2.09 3.78 6.94
N VAL A 37 -1.48 4.87 6.49
CA VAL A 37 -0.13 4.83 5.89
C VAL A 37 0.89 4.20 6.84
N GLU A 38 0.77 4.42 8.14
CA GLU A 38 1.59 3.74 9.15
C GLU A 38 1.45 2.21 9.07
N SER A 39 0.21 1.71 9.05
CA SER A 39 -0.08 0.28 8.91
C SER A 39 0.46 -0.29 7.58
N VAL A 40 0.51 0.53 6.52
CA VAL A 40 1.03 0.12 5.20
C VAL A 40 2.53 -0.07 5.30
N LYS A 41 3.24 0.92 5.85
CA LYS A 41 4.68 0.85 6.11
C LYS A 41 4.99 -0.35 6.99
N GLU A 42 4.21 -0.55 8.06
CA GLU A 42 4.24 -1.69 8.98
C GLU A 42 4.06 -3.07 8.30
N LYS A 43 3.31 -3.13 7.21
CA LYS A 43 3.16 -4.36 6.43
C LYS A 43 4.32 -4.55 5.45
N LEU A 44 4.84 -3.45 4.93
CA LEU A 44 5.91 -3.40 3.95
C LEU A 44 7.29 -3.70 4.52
N TRP A 45 7.63 -3.17 5.70
CA TRP A 45 8.92 -3.48 6.33
C TRP A 45 9.07 -4.98 6.61
N LYS A 46 7.97 -5.69 6.95
CA LYS A 46 8.01 -7.15 7.14
C LYS A 46 8.40 -7.90 5.86
N LYS A 47 8.13 -7.35 4.68
CA LYS A 47 8.51 -7.92 3.38
C LYS A 47 9.84 -7.40 2.85
N SER A 48 10.09 -6.09 2.97
CA SER A 48 11.25 -5.40 2.39
C SER A 48 12.45 -5.33 3.34
N GLY A 49 12.25 -5.56 4.65
CA GLY A 49 13.29 -5.48 5.68
C GLY A 49 13.73 -4.04 6.05
N THR A 50 13.10 -3.02 5.49
CA THR A 50 13.47 -1.61 5.67
C THR A 50 12.69 -0.98 6.82
N SER A 51 13.34 -0.24 7.71
CA SER A 51 12.69 0.46 8.83
C SER A 51 11.59 1.41 8.35
N VAL A 52 10.41 1.36 8.98
CA VAL A 52 9.25 2.21 8.66
C VAL A 52 9.53 3.71 8.75
N ASP A 53 10.45 4.11 9.65
CA ASP A 53 10.84 5.50 9.89
C ASP A 53 11.67 6.10 8.74
N SER A 54 12.59 5.30 8.17
CA SER A 54 13.35 5.69 6.97
C SER A 54 12.63 5.37 5.66
N MET A 55 11.43 4.77 5.72
CA MET A 55 10.69 4.35 4.55
C MET A 55 9.77 5.49 4.05
N SER A 56 10.19 6.10 2.95
CA SER A 56 9.34 7.03 2.18
C SER A 56 8.51 6.24 1.19
N LEU A 57 7.19 6.33 1.31
CA LEU A 57 6.26 5.72 0.37
C LEU A 57 5.74 6.80 -0.58
N GLU A 58 5.80 6.52 -1.87
CA GLU A 58 5.33 7.38 -2.93
C GLU A 58 4.32 6.59 -3.77
N LEU A 59 3.15 7.17 -3.98
CA LEU A 59 2.13 6.62 -4.85
C LEU A 59 2.44 7.06 -6.28
N PHE A 60 2.48 6.10 -7.20
CA PHE A 60 2.65 6.34 -8.62
C PHE A 60 1.42 5.86 -9.38
N ASP A 61 1.12 6.53 -10.49
CA ASP A 61 0.09 6.12 -11.45
C ASP A 61 0.65 5.09 -12.44
N ASP A 62 -0.21 4.45 -13.24
CA ASP A 62 0.20 3.49 -14.28
C ASP A 62 1.16 4.13 -15.29
N THR A 63 1.05 5.44 -15.53
CA THR A 63 1.98 6.18 -16.40
C THR A 63 3.36 6.40 -15.77
N GLY A 64 3.61 5.93 -14.54
CA GLY A 64 4.82 6.19 -13.77
C GLY A 64 4.92 7.61 -13.22
N ALA A 65 3.83 8.38 -13.26
CA ALA A 65 3.78 9.72 -12.69
C ALA A 65 3.55 9.64 -11.17
N LYS A 66 4.28 10.44 -10.39
CA LYS A 66 4.05 10.50 -8.94
C LYS A 66 2.70 11.17 -8.67
N VAL A 67 1.80 10.42 -8.04
CA VAL A 67 0.47 10.89 -7.64
C VAL A 67 0.56 11.64 -6.32
N SER A 68 1.20 11.05 -5.30
CA SER A 68 1.26 11.64 -3.96
C SER A 68 2.33 10.98 -3.08
N ASP A 69 2.94 11.77 -2.21
CA ASP A 69 3.81 11.27 -1.14
C ASP A 69 2.99 10.86 0.08
N LEU A 70 3.15 9.60 0.51
CA LEU A 70 2.53 9.02 1.70
C LEU A 70 3.38 9.37 2.95
N ASN A 71 3.57 10.67 3.17
CA ASN A 71 4.33 11.19 4.30
C ASN A 71 3.49 11.24 5.60
N ASP A 72 2.17 11.37 5.46
CA ASP A 72 1.26 11.48 6.58
C ASP A 72 0.79 10.10 7.05
N ASN A 73 1.46 9.58 8.08
CA ASN A 73 1.20 8.26 8.66
C ASN A 73 -0.21 8.10 9.24
N SER A 74 -0.85 9.22 9.64
CA SER A 74 -2.18 9.25 10.26
C SER A 74 -3.31 9.17 9.23
N LYS A 75 -3.04 9.47 7.95
CA LYS A 75 -4.08 9.42 6.92
C LYS A 75 -4.42 7.98 6.53
N PRO A 76 -5.71 7.68 6.31
CA PRO A 76 -6.12 6.42 5.73
C PRO A 76 -5.66 6.35 4.28
N PHE A 77 -5.29 5.16 3.83
CA PHE A 77 -4.80 4.93 2.48
C PHE A 77 -5.86 5.28 1.43
N GLY A 78 -7.14 5.06 1.76
CA GLY A 78 -8.27 5.48 0.94
C GLY A 78 -8.42 6.98 0.73
N PHE A 79 -7.78 7.82 1.54
CA PHE A 79 -7.75 9.28 1.31
C PHE A 79 -7.11 9.61 -0.04
N TYR A 80 -6.13 8.81 -0.46
CA TYR A 80 -5.41 9.01 -1.72
C TYR A 80 -6.13 8.39 -2.92
N SER A 81 -7.28 7.73 -2.70
CA SER A 81 -8.04 6.99 -3.73
C SER A 81 -7.13 6.19 -4.68
N PRO A 82 -6.22 5.34 -4.15
CA PRO A 82 -5.38 4.51 -5.01
C PRO A 82 -6.26 3.53 -5.81
N HIS A 83 -5.83 3.23 -7.02
CA HIS A 83 -6.46 2.23 -7.89
C HIS A 83 -5.57 0.98 -7.97
N ASP A 84 -6.12 -0.13 -8.44
CA ASP A 84 -5.32 -1.34 -8.67
C ASP A 84 -4.28 -1.11 -9.78
N GLY A 85 -3.03 -1.55 -9.56
CA GLY A 85 -1.89 -1.33 -10.47
C GLY A 85 -0.52 -1.75 -9.94
#